data_AF-A3XHH5-F1
#
_entry.id   AF-A3XHH5-F1
#
_cell.length_a   1.000
_cell.length_b   1.000
_cell.length_c   1.000
_cell.angle_alpha   90.00
_cell.angle_beta   90.00
_cell.angle_gamma   90.00
#
_symmetry.space_group_name_H-M   'P 1'
#
loop_
_entity.id
_entity.type
_entity.pdbx_description
1 polymer ?
#
loop_
_entity_poly.entity_id
_entity_poly.type
_entity_poly.pdbx_seq_one_letter_code
_entity_poly.pdbx_strand_id
1 'polypeptide(L)' 'MASIKRFEDLQIWLDARVLAQDIIEIIKSTELCTNFKLRDQIISSSGSVMDNIAEGF' A
#
# COMPACT_ATOMS: atom_id res chain seq x y z
N MET A 1 -12.63 21.15 -13.35
CA MET A 1 -12.08 20.15 -12.39
C MET A 1 -12.60 18.79 -12.77
N ALA A 2 -11.73 17.77 -12.81
CA ALA A 2 -12.22 16.39 -12.87
C ALA A 2 -13.01 16.12 -11.58
N SER A 3 -14.24 15.63 -11.71
CA SER A 3 -15.00 15.15 -10.56
C SER A 3 -14.43 13.81 -10.16
N ILE A 4 -14.04 13.68 -8.89
CA ILE A 4 -13.70 12.39 -8.29
C ILE A 4 -14.98 11.55 -8.27
N LYS A 5 -14.96 10.36 -8.88
CA LYS A 5 -16.13 9.47 -8.99
C LYS A 5 -15.89 8.12 -8.32
N ARG A 6 -14.63 7.75 -8.12
CA ARG A 6 -14.21 6.51 -7.48
C ARG A 6 -12.98 6.77 -6.61
N PHE A 7 -12.71 5.90 -5.65
CA PHE A 7 -11.56 6.06 -4.75
C PHE A 7 -10.24 6.00 -5.53
N GLU A 8 -10.18 5.29 -6.66
CA GLU A 8 -8.99 5.22 -7.51
C GLU A 8 -8.66 6.56 -8.19
N ASP A 9 -9.60 7.51 -8.23
CA ASP A 9 -9.34 8.88 -8.70
C ASP A 9 -8.62 9.73 -7.63
N LEU A 10 -8.55 9.26 -6.37
CA LEU A 10 -7.86 9.96 -5.28
C LEU A 10 -6.35 9.80 -5.42
N GLN A 11 -5.63 10.93 -5.50
CA GLN A 11 -4.16 10.92 -5.50
C GLN A 11 -3.59 10.18 -4.27
N ILE A 12 -4.20 10.36 -3.09
CA ILE A 12 -3.74 9.70 -1.87
C ILE A 12 -3.91 8.18 -1.90
N TRP A 13 -4.92 7.67 -2.61
CA TRP A 13 -5.08 6.22 -2.82
C TRP A 13 -3.99 5.69 -3.77
N LEU A 14 -3.68 6.44 -4.83
CA LEU A 14 -2.60 6.12 -5.76
C LEU A 14 -1.23 6.14 -5.06
N ASP A 15 -0.97 7.12 -4.21
CA ASP A 15 0.27 7.22 -3.43
C ASP A 15 0.39 6.05 -2.43
N ALA A 16 -0.70 5.64 -1.79
CA ALA A 16 -0.72 4.45 -0.92
C ALA A 16 -0.41 3.16 -1.70
N ARG A 17 -0.91 3.05 -2.94
CA ARG A 17 -0.59 1.92 -3.83
C ARG A 17 0.90 1.89 -4.20
N VAL A 18 1.49 3.04 -4.53
CA VAL A 18 2.93 3.14 -4.81
C VAL A 18 3.75 2.76 -3.59
N LEU A 19 3.40 3.26 -2.39
CA LEU A 19 4.05 2.90 -1.14
C LEU A 19 4.03 1.38 -0.88
N ALA A 20 2.88 0.73 -1.07
CA ALA A 20 2.77 -0.72 -0.91
C ALA A 20 3.67 -1.48 -1.90
N GLN A 21 3.79 -1.00 -3.14
CA GLN A 21 4.68 -1.58 -4.15
C GLN A 21 6.16 -1.41 -3.78
N ASP A 22 6.56 -0.21 -3.33
CA ASP A 22 7.93 0.06 -2.89
C ASP A 22 8.33 -0.83 -1.71
N ILE A 23 7.42 -1.04 -0.76
CA ILE A 23 7.61 -1.96 0.37
C ILE A 23 7.86 -3.38 -0.12
N ILE A 24 7.11 -3.85 -1.11
CA ILE A 24 7.31 -5.19 -1.68
C ILE A 24 8.69 -5.31 -2.34
N GLU A 25 9.14 -4.27 -3.05
CA GLU A 25 10.48 -4.28 -3.66
C GLU A 25 11.61 -4.22 -2.61
N ILE A 26 11.44 -3.46 -1.54
CA ILE A 26 12.36 -3.46 -0.39
C ILE A 26 12.42 -4.85 0.25
N ILE A 27 11.27 -5.51 0.44
CA ILE A 27 11.21 -6.86 1.01
C ILE A 27 11.99 -7.84 0.13
N LYS A 28 11.78 -7.82 -1.19
CA LYS A 28 12.43 -8.75 -2.13
C LYS A 28 13.95 -8.53 -2.24
N SER A 29 14.40 -7.28 -2.10
CA SER A 29 15.81 -6.89 -2.32
C SER A 29 16.67 -6.91 -1.06
N THR A 30 16.08 -7.19 0.11
CA THR A 30 16.79 -7.18 1.41
C THR A 30 16.60 -8.48 2.17
N GLU A 31 17.29 -8.61 3.30
CA GLU A 31 17.11 -9.75 4.22
C GLU A 31 15.71 -9.81 4.86
N LEU A 32 14.86 -8.79 4.65
CA LEU A 32 13.47 -8.82 5.10
C LEU A 32 12.66 -9.94 4.43
N CYS A 33 13.06 -10.45 3.26
CA CYS A 33 12.36 -11.56 2.61
C CYS A 33 12.31 -12.83 3.47
N THR A 34 13.30 -13.06 4.34
CA THR A 34 13.38 -14.23 5.25
C THR A 34 12.92 -13.92 6.67
N ASN A 35 12.72 -12.65 7.03
CA ASN A 35 12.12 -12.27 8.31
C ASN A 35 10.59 -12.35 8.23
N PHE A 36 10.06 -13.57 8.22
CA PHE A 36 8.64 -13.85 7.99
C PHE A 36 7.68 -13.02 8.85
N LYS A 37 7.95 -12.90 10.16
CA LYS A 37 7.08 -12.15 11.08
C LYS A 37 7.02 -10.66 10.72
N LEU A 38 8.17 -10.02 10.56
CA LEU A 38 8.22 -8.59 10.26
C LEU A 38 7.72 -8.30 8.84
N ARG A 39 8.10 -9.14 7.88
CA ARG A 39 7.65 -9.08 6.49
C ARG A 39 6.13 -9.09 6.39
N ASP A 40 5.48 -10.08 7.01
CA ASP A 40 4.03 -10.23 6.92
C ASP A 40 3.30 -9.08 7.61
N GLN A 41 3.83 -8.56 8.73
CA GLN A 41 3.29 -7.38 9.39
C GLN A 41 3.37 -6.12 8.51
N ILE A 42 4.51 -5.88 7.86
CA ILE A 42 4.72 -4.71 7.01
C ILE A 42 3.86 -4.80 5.73
N ILE A 43 3.78 -5.97 5.11
CA ILE A 43 2.91 -6.19 3.94
C ILE A 43 1.46 -5.89 4.31
N SER A 44 0.98 -6.47 5.41
CA SER A 44 -0.40 -6.29 5.87
C SER A 44 -0.72 -4.83 6.19
N SER A 45 0.13 -4.15 6.96
CA SER A 45 -0.10 -2.75 7.33
C SER A 45 -0.03 -1.81 6.11
N SER A 46 0.87 -2.06 5.17
CA SER A 46 0.99 -1.24 3.96
C SER A 46 -0.23 -1.38 3.02
N GLY A 47 -0.73 -2.60 2.81
CA GLY A 47 -1.94 -2.84 2.02
C GLY A 47 -3.17 -2.21 2.68
N SER A 48 -3.27 -2.31 4.01
CA SER A 48 -4.39 -1.76 4.78
C SER A 48 -4.56 -0.25 4.63
N VAL A 49 -3.51 0.51 4.30
CA VAL A 49 -3.65 1.96 4.03
C VAL A 49 -4.57 2.22 2.84
N MET A 50 -4.35 1.49 1.73
CA MET A 50 -5.15 1.61 0.52
C MET A 50 -6.59 1.13 0.74
N ASP A 51 -6.76 0.04 1.52
CA ASP A 51 -8.07 -0.50 1.89
C ASP A 51 -8.85 0.51 2.74
N ASN A 52 -8.25 1.10 3.78
CA ASN A 52 -8.91 2.10 4.63
C ASN A 52 -9.29 3.39 3.86
N ILE A 53 -8.48 3.80 2.87
CA ILE A 53 -8.83 4.94 2.02
C ILE A 53 -10.06 4.60 1.16
N ALA A 54 -10.13 3.39 0.61
CA ALA A 54 -11.27 2.94 -0.18
C ALA A 54 -12.53 2.73 0.66
N GLU A 55 -12.40 2.20 1.87
CA GLU A 55 -13.52 2.02 2.83
C GLU A 55 -14.10 3.36 3.30
N GLY A 56 -13.27 4.41 3.39
CA GLY A 56 -13.69 5.75 3.80
C GLY A 56 -14.24 6.64 2.67
N PHE A 57 -14.23 6.16 1.41
CA PHE A 57 -14.70 6.90 0.23
C PHE A 57 -16.12 6.49 -0.18
#